data_AF-A0A2S5R4U0-F1
#
_entry.id   AF-A0A2S5R4U0-F1
#
_cell.length_a   1.000
_cell.length_b   1.000
_cell.length_c   1.000
_cell.angle_alpha   90.00
_cell.angle_beta   90.00
_cell.angle_gamma   90.00
#
_symmetry.space_group_name_H-M   'P 1'
#
loop_
_entity.id
_entity.type
_entity.pdbx_description
1 polymer ?
#
loop_
_entity_poly.entity_id
_entity_poly.type
_entity_poly.pdbx_seq_one_letter_code
_entity_poly.pdbx_strand_id
1 'polypeptide(L)' 'MAWEDRTPFEAIEMQFGLNQDGVIKLMRKNLKLNSFKLWRERTHGQVTKHLKLRSDDINRHQSRQHNKLHR' A
#
# COMPACT_ATOMS: atom_id res chain seq x y z
N MET A 1 -2.05 -5.57 1.87
CA MET A 1 -2.95 -5.49 3.05
C MET A 1 -2.43 -4.53 4.12
N ALA A 2 -1.21 -4.63 4.64
CA ALA A 2 -0.55 -3.50 5.35
C ALA A 2 0.98 -3.65 5.36
N TRP A 3 1.47 -4.87 5.15
CA TRP A 3 2.85 -5.20 4.80
C TRP A 3 3.14 -5.14 3.29
N GLU A 4 2.08 -5.04 2.46
CA GLU A 4 2.24 -4.74 1.04
C GLU A 4 2.41 -3.25 0.86
N ASP A 5 3.47 -2.87 0.16
CA ASP A 5 3.83 -1.49 -0.19
C ASP A 5 2.81 -0.78 -1.11
N ARG A 6 1.63 -1.37 -1.34
CA ARG A 6 0.59 -0.87 -2.24
C ARG A 6 -0.77 -0.64 -1.57
N THR A 7 -0.90 -0.86 -0.26
CA THR A 7 -2.16 -0.59 0.43
C THR A 7 -2.13 0.81 1.05
N PRO A 8 -2.92 1.78 0.55
CA PRO A 8 -2.97 3.10 1.14
C PRO A 8 -3.60 3.03 2.54
N PHE A 9 -3.13 3.88 3.45
CA PHE A 9 -3.69 3.95 4.81
C PHE A 9 -5.20 4.22 4.81
N GLU A 10 -5.70 4.96 3.82
CA GLU A 10 -7.13 5.23 3.63
C GLU A 10 -7.96 3.97 3.31
N ALA A 11 -7.42 3.03 2.53
CA ALA A 11 -8.11 1.75 2.29
C ALA A 11 -8.12 0.88 3.55
N ILE A 12 -7.07 0.96 4.37
CA ILE A 12 -7.00 0.26 5.66
C ILE A 12 -8.00 0.88 6.64
N GLU A 13 -8.13 2.21 6.65
CA GLU A 13 -9.11 2.92 7.45
C GLU A 13 -10.54 2.55 7.03
N MET A 14 -10.84 2.48 5.73
CA MET A 14 -12.16 2.05 5.25
C MET A 14 -12.48 0.58 5.56
N GLN A 15 -11.50 -0.33 5.45
CA GLN A 15 -11.74 -1.76 5.67
C GLN A 15 -11.70 -2.17 7.15
N PHE A 16 -10.88 -1.50 7.96
CA PHE A 16 -10.60 -1.91 9.35
C PHE A 16 -10.95 -0.83 10.38
N GLY A 17 -11.36 0.37 9.96
CA GLY A 17 -11.61 1.49 10.87
C GLY A 17 -10.35 1.97 11.58
N LEU A 18 -9.16 1.65 11.04
CA LEU A 18 -7.88 1.97 11.66
C LEU A 18 -7.20 3.15 10.94
N ASN A 19 -7.14 4.29 11.61
CA ASN A 19 -6.37 5.44 11.16
C ASN A 19 -4.86 5.10 11.09
N GLN A 20 -4.09 5.93 10.40
CA GLN A 20 -2.65 5.75 10.21
C GLN A 20 -1.89 5.46 11.51
N ASP A 21 -2.16 6.21 12.59
CA ASP A 21 -1.56 5.99 13.91
C ASP A 21 -1.94 4.63 14.53
N GLY A 22 -3.19 4.19 14.31
CA GLY A 22 -3.68 2.88 14.74
C GLY A 22 -2.91 1.76 14.05
N VAL A 23 -2.70 1.88 12.74
CA VAL A 23 -1.92 0.92 11.95
C VAL A 23 -0.45 0.90 12.38
N ILE A 24 0.17 2.07 12.64
CA ILE A 24 1.56 2.15 13.12
C ILE A 24 1.70 1.45 14.48
N LYS A 25 0.77 1.71 15.42
CA LYS A 25 0.75 1.05 16.74
C LYS A 25 0.56 -0.46 16.61
N LEU A 26 -0.35 -0.90 15.74
CA LEU A 26 -0.60 -2.32 15.47
C LEU A 26 0.66 -2.98 14.91
N MET A 27 1.30 -2.38 13.91
CA MET A 27 2.52 -2.91 13.31
C MET A 27 3.69 -2.95 14.28
N ARG A 28 3.81 -1.95 15.15
CA ARG A 28 4.83 -1.93 16.20
C ARG A 28 4.65 -3.04 17.23
N LYS A 29 3.41 -3.46 17.51
CA LYS A 29 3.12 -4.57 18.42
C LYS A 29 3.33 -5.94 17.76
N ASN A 30 3.09 -6.06 16.45
CA ASN A 30 3.13 -7.34 15.75
C ASN A 30 4.49 -7.66 15.10
N LEU A 31 5.29 -6.65 14.75
CA LEU A 31 6.57 -6.84 14.09
C LEU A 31 7.74 -6.76 15.06
N LYS A 32 8.79 -7.54 14.76
CA LYS A 32 10.11 -7.35 15.38
C LYS A 32 10.68 -5.98 14.99
N LEU A 33 11.47 -5.39 15.87
CA LEU A 33 12.00 -4.03 15.71
C LEU A 33 12.66 -3.77 14.34
N ASN A 34 13.49 -4.70 13.86
CA ASN A 34 14.16 -4.58 12.56
C ASN A 34 13.18 -4.63 11.38
N SER A 35 12.18 -5.50 11.45
CA SER A 35 11.11 -5.57 10.45
C SER A 35 10.22 -4.34 10.47
N PHE A 36 9.95 -3.79 11.66
CA PHE A 36 9.21 -2.54 11.82
C PHE A 36 9.96 -1.35 11.20
N LYS A 37 11.26 -1.21 11.45
CA LYS A 37 12.09 -0.16 10.84
C LYS A 37 12.02 -0.21 9.31
N LEU A 38 12.24 -1.40 8.73
CA LEU A 38 12.19 -1.59 7.28
C LEU A 38 10.79 -1.33 6.70
N TRP A 39 9.73 -1.69 7.42
CA TRP A 39 8.36 -1.36 7.04
C TRP A 39 8.10 0.15 7.12
N ARG A 40 8.63 0.83 8.14
CA ARG A 40 8.49 2.27 8.32
C ARG A 40 9.23 3.04 7.23
N GLU A 41 10.45 2.63 6.87
CA GLU A 41 11.21 3.24 5.76
C GLU A 41 10.42 3.16 4.44
N ARG A 42 9.82 2.00 4.15
CA ARG A 42 9.00 1.80 2.95
C ARG A 42 7.68 2.56 2.96
N THR A 43 7.01 2.67 4.12
CA THR A 43 5.72 3.38 4.25
C THR A 43 5.85 4.89 4.50
N HIS A 44 7.00 5.38 5.01
CA HIS A 44 7.27 6.81 5.19
C HIS A 44 7.44 7.54 3.86
N GLY A 45 7.95 6.86 2.83
CA GLY A 45 8.12 7.41 1.48
C GLY A 45 6.89 7.29 0.58
N GLN A 46 5.85 6.56 1.00
CA GLN A 46 4.58 6.50 0.29
C GLN A 46 3.83 7.83 0.51
N VAL A 47 4.23 8.84 -0.25
CA VAL A 47 3.41 10.03 -0.45
C VAL A 47 2.12 9.54 -1.10
N THR A 48 1.01 9.77 -0.42
CA THR A 48 -0.40 9.49 -0.75
C THR A 48 -0.83 10.13 -2.08
N LYS A 49 -0.16 9.80 -3.18
CA LYS A 49 -0.41 10.38 -4.52
C LYS A 49 -1.23 9.47 -5.44
N HIS A 50 -1.52 8.23 -5.03
CA HIS A 50 -2.10 7.25 -5.95
C HIS A 50 -3.63 7.26 -6.06
N LEU A 51 -4.37 7.93 -5.17
CA LEU A 51 -5.81 8.15 -5.41
C LEU A 51 -6.06 9.23 -6.49
N LYS A 52 -5.14 10.19 -6.64
CA LYS A 52 -5.26 11.26 -7.64
C LYS A 52 -4.66 10.93 -9.02
N LEU A 53 -3.84 9.88 -9.10
CA LEU A 53 -3.17 9.42 -10.33
C LEU A 53 -3.68 8.07 -10.85
N ARG A 54 -4.53 7.37 -10.10
CA ARG A 54 -5.27 6.22 -10.63
C ARG A 54 -6.48 6.73 -11.40
N SER A 55 -6.48 6.55 -12.71
CA SER A 55 -7.71 6.57 -13.49
C SER A 55 -8.64 5.47 -12.96
N ASP A 56 -9.92 5.79 -12.78
CA ASP A 56 -10.96 4.86 -12.31
C ASP A 56 -11.06 3.58 -13.17
N ASP A 57 -10.61 3.69 -14.43
CA ASP A 57 -10.55 2.63 -15.43
C ASP A 57 -9.57 1.48 -15.10
N ILE A 58 -8.59 1.69 -14.22
CA ILE A 58 -7.56 0.68 -13.93
C ILE A 58 -7.98 -0.17 -12.72
N ASN A 59 -8.86 -1.13 -12.97
CA ASN A 59 -9.35 -2.08 -11.96
C ASN A 59 -8.32 -3.18 -11.60
N ARG A 60 -7.38 -3.50 -12.51
CA ARG A 60 -6.41 -4.60 -12.34
C ARG A 60 -4.98 -4.19 -12.71
N HIS A 61 -4.01 -4.67 -11.94
CA HIS A 61 -2.59 -4.56 -12.30
C HIS A 61 -2.30 -5.40 -13.56
N GLN A 62 -2.03 -4.76 -14.70
CA GLN A 62 -1.55 -5.41 -15.92
C GLN A 62 -0.05 -5.18 -16.10
N SER A 63 0.68 -6.22 -16.50
CA SER A 63 2.09 -6.10 -16.86
C SER A 63 2.23 -5.42 -18.22
N ARG A 64 3.33 -4.68 -18.43
CA ARG A 64 3.64 -4.01 -19.72
C ARG A 64 3.78 -4.95 -20.93
N GLN A 65 3.80 -6.27 -20.70
CA GLN A 65 3.95 -7.31 -21.73
C GLN A 65 2.60 -7.93 -22.12
N HIS A 66 1.52 -7.63 -21.38
CA HIS A 66 0.19 -8.14 -21.69
C HIS A 66 -0.35 -7.40 -22.93
N ASN A 67 -0.62 -8.14 -24.01
CA ASN A 67 -0.90 -7.69 -25.39
C ASN A 67 0.31 -7.45 -26.31
N LYS A 68 1.41 -8.20 -26.17
CA LYS A 68 2.31 -8.44 -27.31
C LYS A 68 1.91 -9.72 -28.04
N LEU A 69 0.75 -9.70 -28.70
CA LEU A 69 0.39 -10.73 -29.66
C LEU A 69 -0.21 -10.02 -30.88
N HIS A 70 0.39 -10.31 -32.03
CA HIS A 70 0.20 -9.75 -33.38
C HIS A 70 0.92 -8.42 -33.70
N ARG A 71 2.18 -8.56 -34.13
CA ARG A 71 2.67 -7.82 -35.30
C ARG A 71 3.17 -8.85 -36.32
#